data_AF-A0A2S2N6B0-F1
#
_entry.id   AF-A0A2S2N6B0-F1
#
_cell.length_a   1.000
_cell.length_b   1.000
_cell.length_c   1.000
_cell.angle_alpha   90.00
_cell.angle_beta   90.00
_cell.angle_gamma   90.00
#
_symmetry.space_group_name_H-M   'P 1'
#
loop_
_entity.id
_entity.type
_entity.pdbx_description
1 polymer ?
#
loop_
_entity_poly.entity_id
_entity_poly.type
_entity_poly.pdbx_seq_one_letter_code
_entity_poly.pdbx_strand_id
1 'polypeptide(L)'
;HFTPRMDGSVFLGPNAVLALKQEGYSWDDVSVSNTIRLLKLDGVQKLMTKHMKFGINETIKSLFPAMQLKEIQKYIPDIKQNDINKGPTGVRAQPLWANGTMAEDLVLDIASDDPSNLVKHRIMHCRSAPSPSATSSLPIGEVIVDKMFTKYPHLNNQ
;
A
#
# COMPACT_ATOMS: atom_id res chain seq x y z
N HIS A 1 9.10 11.13 -7.36
CA HIS A 1 8.63 10.86 -8.74
C HIS A 1 7.94 12.11 -9.29
N PHE A 2 7.92 12.33 -10.61
CA PHE A 2 7.15 13.41 -11.25
C PHE A 2 6.14 12.79 -12.20
N THR A 3 4.85 12.97 -11.93
CA THR A 3 3.77 12.33 -12.70
C THR A 3 2.93 13.42 -13.35
N PRO A 4 3.09 13.69 -14.66
CA PRO A 4 2.26 14.65 -15.35
C PRO A 4 0.81 14.16 -15.40
N ARG A 5 -0.13 15.10 -15.28
CA ARG A 5 -1.57 14.85 -15.37
C ARG A 5 -2.15 15.47 -16.64
N MET A 6 -3.33 15.00 -17.01
CA MET A 6 -4.06 15.47 -18.20
C MET A 6 -4.45 16.96 -18.12
N ASP A 7 -4.53 17.52 -16.91
CA ASP A 7 -4.82 18.93 -16.65
C ASP A 7 -3.57 19.83 -16.71
N GLY A 8 -2.42 19.27 -17.07
CA GLY A 8 -1.13 19.99 -17.13
C GLY A 8 -0.45 20.14 -15.76
N SER A 9 -1.09 19.75 -14.66
CA SER A 9 -0.45 19.69 -13.34
C SER A 9 0.52 18.51 -13.25
N VAL A 10 1.48 18.59 -12.33
CA VAL A 10 2.44 17.50 -12.08
C VAL A 10 2.33 17.07 -10.64
N PHE A 11 2.02 15.79 -10.43
CA PHE A 11 2.11 15.17 -9.12
C PHE A 11 3.56 14.87 -8.77
N LEU A 12 3.99 15.46 -7.66
CA LEU A 12 5.26 15.18 -7.02
C LEU A 12 5.04 13.93 -6.17
N GLY A 13 5.29 12.78 -6.80
CA GLY A 13 5.07 11.46 -6.22
C GLY A 13 6.07 11.15 -5.10
N PRO A 14 5.72 10.19 -4.25
CA PRO A 14 5.24 10.49 -2.91
C PRO A 14 6.27 10.16 -1.85
N ASN A 15 6.03 10.63 -0.62
CA ASN A 15 6.60 10.04 0.58
C ASN A 15 5.58 9.01 1.08
N ALA A 16 5.96 7.73 1.12
CA ALA A 16 5.14 6.71 1.76
C ALA A 16 5.50 6.69 3.24
N VAL A 17 4.52 7.00 4.08
CA VAL A 17 4.69 7.06 5.54
C VAL A 17 3.70 6.12 6.20
N LEU A 18 4.02 5.71 7.42
CA LEU A 18 3.16 4.84 8.21
C LEU A 18 1.87 5.57 8.59
N ALA A 19 0.71 5.04 8.20
CA ALA A 19 -0.57 5.56 8.66
C ALA A 19 -0.83 5.16 10.12
N LEU A 20 -1.15 6.13 10.99
CA LEU A 20 -1.41 5.90 12.43
C LEU A 20 -2.87 5.50 12.72
N LYS A 21 -3.66 5.32 11.66
CA LYS A 21 -5.04 4.84 11.68
C LYS A 21 -5.32 4.13 10.35
N GLN A 22 -6.05 3.02 10.39
CA GLN A 22 -6.31 2.18 9.21
C GLN A 22 -7.05 2.92 8.08
N GLU A 23 -7.85 3.93 8.44
CA GLU A 23 -8.60 4.80 7.53
C GLU A 23 -8.26 6.27 7.79
N GLY A 24 -7.01 6.55 8.17
CA GLY A 24 -6.54 7.92 8.41
C GLY A 24 -6.03 8.57 7.14
N TYR A 25 -6.68 9.63 6.69
CA TYR A 25 -6.31 10.36 5.47
C TYR A 25 -5.66 11.72 5.76
N SER A 26 -5.62 12.13 7.03
CA SER A 26 -4.88 13.31 7.50
C SER A 26 -3.80 12.94 8.54
N TRP A 27 -2.88 13.85 8.81
CA TRP A 27 -1.91 13.72 9.91
C TRP A 27 -2.58 13.74 11.29
N ASP A 28 -3.74 14.39 11.39
CA ASP A 28 -4.53 14.45 12.63
C ASP A 28 -5.33 13.16 12.89
N ASP A 29 -5.40 12.26 11.89
CA ASP A 29 -6.06 10.96 12.01
C ASP A 29 -5.18 9.95 12.76
N VAL A 30 -5.08 10.12 14.07
CA VAL A 30 -4.30 9.24 14.93
C VAL A 30 -5.22 8.35 15.75
N SER A 31 -4.95 7.04 15.73
CA SER A 31 -5.57 6.10 16.65
C SER A 31 -4.49 5.38 17.46
N VAL A 32 -4.44 5.71 18.75
CA VAL A 32 -3.47 5.11 19.69
C VAL A 32 -3.64 3.59 19.74
N SER A 33 -4.88 3.10 19.79
CA SER A 33 -5.18 1.66 19.80
C SER A 33 -4.67 0.96 18.54
N ASN A 34 -4.96 1.52 17.35
CA ASN A 34 -4.48 0.95 16.09
C ASN A 34 -2.96 0.98 15.98
N THR A 35 -2.35 2.10 16.38
CA THR A 35 -0.90 2.28 16.35
C THR A 35 -0.21 1.27 17.26
N ILE A 36 -0.66 1.12 18.52
CA ILE A 36 -0.09 0.13 19.44
C ILE A 36 -0.28 -1.29 18.90
N ARG A 37 -1.46 -1.61 18.35
CA ARG A 37 -1.72 -2.93 17.74
C ARG A 37 -0.75 -3.21 16.60
N LEU A 38 -0.52 -2.21 15.73
CA LEU A 38 0.39 -2.32 14.59
C LEU A 38 1.85 -2.50 15.04
N LEU A 39 2.30 -1.71 16.02
CA LEU A 39 3.65 -1.78 16.57
C LEU A 39 3.95 -3.09 17.33
N LYS A 40 2.91 -3.80 17.80
CA LYS A 40 3.04 -5.11 18.44
C LYS A 40 3.22 -6.27 17.45
N LEU A 41 3.02 -6.04 16.15
CA LEU A 41 3.21 -7.10 15.15
C LEU A 41 4.70 -7.32 14.87
N ASP A 42 5.17 -8.56 15.01
CA ASP A 42 6.57 -8.93 14.80
C ASP A 42 7.12 -8.50 13.44
N GLY A 43 6.31 -8.65 12.39
CA GLY A 43 6.67 -8.21 11.04
C GLY A 43 6.94 -6.71 10.98
N VAL A 44 6.10 -5.90 11.63
CA VAL A 44 6.23 -4.43 11.66
C VAL A 44 7.49 -4.04 12.42
N GLN A 45 7.75 -4.66 13.56
CA GLN A 45 8.96 -4.40 14.34
C GLN A 45 10.23 -4.70 13.53
N LYS A 46 10.28 -5.84 12.85
CA LYS A 46 11.41 -6.22 11.98
C LYS A 46 11.58 -5.29 10.78
N LEU A 47 10.49 -4.86 10.16
CA LEU A 47 10.53 -3.90 9.06
C LEU A 47 11.08 -2.55 9.55
N MET A 48 10.57 -2.06 10.67
CA MET A 48 11.01 -0.80 11.27
C MET A 48 12.48 -0.84 11.66
N THR A 49 12.97 -1.90 12.31
CA THR A 49 14.40 -1.98 12.69
C THR A 49 15.32 -1.96 11.47
N LYS A 50 14.91 -2.58 10.35
CA LYS A 50 15.68 -2.58 9.10
C LYS A 50 15.65 -1.23 8.36
N HIS A 51 14.53 -0.50 8.43
CA HIS A 51 14.28 0.69 7.61
C HIS A 51 13.99 1.98 8.40
N MET A 52 14.31 2.04 9.71
CA MET A 52 13.95 3.14 10.60
C MET A 52 14.41 4.50 10.08
N LYS A 53 15.69 4.59 9.68
CA LYS A 53 16.29 5.84 9.18
C LYS A 53 15.55 6.35 7.94
N PHE A 54 15.18 5.45 7.05
CA PHE A 54 14.41 5.78 5.85
C PHE A 54 13.01 6.27 6.22
N GLY A 55 12.27 5.51 7.05
CA GLY A 55 10.91 5.87 7.47
C GLY A 55 10.83 7.22 8.20
N ILE A 56 11.79 7.52 9.09
CA ILE A 56 11.85 8.82 9.78
C ILE A 56 12.09 9.95 8.79
N ASN A 57 13.03 9.79 7.85
CA ASN A 57 13.35 10.81 6.87
C ASN A 57 12.14 11.12 5.96
N GLU A 58 11.44 10.09 5.50
CA GLU A 58 10.22 10.25 4.70
C GLU A 58 9.08 10.91 5.50
N THR A 59 8.95 10.57 6.79
CA THR A 59 7.99 11.21 7.69
C THR A 59 8.28 12.70 7.87
N ILE A 60 9.53 13.08 8.11
CA ILE A 60 9.95 14.48 8.25
C ILE A 60 9.66 15.25 6.96
N LYS A 61 10.06 14.71 5.80
CA LYS A 61 9.79 15.38 4.52
C LYS A 61 8.30 15.55 4.24
N SER A 62 7.46 14.61 4.70
CA SER A 62 6.00 14.69 4.54
C SER A 62 5.34 15.70 5.48
N LEU A 63 5.90 15.92 6.67
CA LEU A 63 5.46 16.96 7.61
C LEU A 63 5.99 18.36 7.26
N PHE A 64 7.18 18.45 6.67
CA PHE A 64 7.86 19.71 6.34
C PHE A 64 8.04 19.86 4.83
N PRO A 65 7.11 20.52 4.12
CA PRO A 65 7.19 20.73 2.67
C PRO A 65 8.50 21.39 2.20
N ALA A 66 9.13 22.23 3.04
CA ALA A 66 10.41 22.85 2.73
C ALA A 66 11.55 21.82 2.55
N MET A 67 11.53 20.73 3.31
CA MET A 67 12.50 19.64 3.17
C MET A 67 12.26 18.85 1.89
N GLN A 68 10.99 18.61 1.55
CA GLN A 68 10.63 17.98 0.28
C GLN A 68 11.05 18.86 -0.91
N LEU A 69 10.81 20.17 -0.84
CA LEU A 69 11.21 21.14 -1.86
C LEU A 69 12.72 21.07 -2.12
N LYS A 70 13.54 21.01 -1.07
CA LYS A 70 15.00 20.90 -1.21
C LYS A 70 15.44 19.63 -1.95
N GLU A 71 14.74 18.50 -1.76
CA GLU A 71 14.99 17.26 -2.50
C GLU A 71 14.57 17.38 -3.96
N ILE A 72 13.42 18.01 -4.23
CA ILE A 72 12.92 18.25 -5.59
C ILE A 72 13.85 19.20 -6.35
N GLN A 73 14.37 20.23 -5.69
CA GLN A 73 15.28 21.23 -6.28
C GLN A 73 16.60 20.64 -6.77
N LYS A 74 16.99 19.44 -6.31
CA LYS A 74 18.14 18.71 -6.88
C LYS A 74 17.91 18.30 -8.34
N TYR A 75 16.65 18.17 -8.75
CA TYR A 75 16.24 17.80 -10.10
C TYR A 75 15.70 18.99 -10.89
N ILE A 76 14.96 19.89 -10.25
CA ILE A 76 14.38 21.09 -10.87
C ILE A 76 14.69 22.31 -9.98
N PRO A 77 15.85 22.97 -10.18
CA PRO A 77 16.32 24.04 -9.28
C PRO A 77 15.39 25.25 -9.20
N ASP A 78 14.67 25.54 -10.28
CA ASP A 78 13.85 26.75 -10.40
C ASP A 78 12.51 26.68 -9.66
N ILE A 79 12.12 25.50 -9.17
CA ILE A 79 10.85 25.32 -8.46
C ILE A 79 10.89 26.02 -7.10
N LYS A 80 9.82 26.76 -6.79
CA LYS A 80 9.65 27.51 -5.54
C LYS A 80 8.52 26.92 -4.73
N GLN A 81 8.48 27.30 -3.45
CA GLN A 81 7.42 26.85 -2.54
C GLN A 81 6.01 27.22 -3.03
N ASN A 82 5.86 28.38 -3.67
CA ASN A 82 4.58 28.85 -4.20
C ASN A 82 4.08 28.04 -5.41
N ASP A 83 4.96 27.25 -6.04
CA ASP A 83 4.59 26.38 -7.16
C ASP A 83 4.04 25.02 -6.68
N ILE A 84 4.12 24.76 -5.36
CA ILE A 84 3.76 23.48 -4.76
C ILE A 84 2.49 23.64 -3.92
N ASN A 85 1.47 22.86 -4.28
CA ASN A 85 0.24 22.75 -3.50
C ASN A 85 0.14 21.36 -2.86
N LYS A 86 -0.60 21.26 -1.75
CA LYS A 86 -0.84 19.98 -1.08
C LYS A 86 -1.65 19.06 -2.01
N GLY A 87 -1.08 17.90 -2.33
CA GLY A 87 -1.74 16.87 -3.13
C GLY A 87 -2.75 16.05 -2.31
N PRO A 88 -3.52 15.18 -2.99
CA PRO A 88 -4.42 14.25 -2.32
C PRO A 88 -3.63 13.21 -1.50
N THR A 89 -4.27 12.67 -0.45
CA THR A 89 -3.72 11.59 0.37
C THR A 89 -4.48 10.30 0.09
N GLY A 90 -3.76 9.18 0.07
CA GLY A 90 -4.34 7.85 -0.07
C GLY A 90 -3.73 6.88 0.94
N VAL A 91 -4.54 5.95 1.44
CA VAL A 91 -4.08 4.86 2.31
C VAL A 91 -4.06 3.57 1.49
N ARG A 92 -2.94 2.86 1.55
CA ARG A 92 -2.79 1.55 0.91
C ARG A 92 -2.66 0.47 1.98
N ALA A 93 -3.49 -0.57 1.86
CA ALA A 93 -3.26 -1.80 2.60
C ALA A 93 -2.04 -2.52 1.98
N GLN A 94 -1.02 -2.75 2.80
CA GLN A 94 0.21 -3.43 2.40
C GLN A 94 0.40 -4.68 3.25
N PRO A 95 0.27 -5.89 2.68
CA PRO A 95 0.56 -7.10 3.43
C PRO A 95 2.03 -7.15 3.81
N LEU A 96 2.25 -7.57 5.06
CA LEU A 96 3.55 -7.70 5.69
C LEU A 96 3.63 -9.09 6.32
N TRP A 97 4.70 -9.80 6.01
CA TRP A 97 4.96 -11.13 6.54
C TRP A 97 5.62 -11.03 7.92
N ALA A 98 5.52 -12.09 8.72
CA ALA A 98 6.06 -12.13 10.09
C ALA A 98 7.60 -12.02 10.16
N ASN A 99 8.29 -12.22 9.04
CA ASN A 99 9.73 -12.01 8.89
C ASN A 99 10.10 -10.53 8.61
N GLY A 100 9.11 -9.64 8.42
CA GLY A 100 9.30 -8.23 8.12
C GLY A 100 9.46 -7.89 6.65
N THR A 101 9.22 -8.84 5.73
CA THR A 101 9.16 -8.54 4.28
C THR A 101 7.74 -8.16 3.86
N MET A 102 7.65 -7.20 2.95
CA MET A 102 6.37 -6.78 2.36
C MET A 102 6.02 -7.72 1.20
N ALA A 103 4.73 -7.95 0.96
CA ALA A 103 4.30 -8.65 -0.24
C ALA A 103 4.59 -7.78 -1.48
N GLU A 104 5.31 -8.36 -2.44
CA GLU A 104 5.67 -7.69 -3.70
C GLU A 104 4.67 -8.02 -4.82
N ASP A 105 4.05 -9.20 -4.75
CA ASP A 105 3.15 -9.74 -5.77
C ASP A 105 1.67 -9.83 -5.31
N LEU A 106 0.84 -10.43 -6.18
CA LEU A 106 -0.55 -10.77 -5.92
C LEU A 106 -0.64 -11.80 -4.79
N VAL A 107 -1.35 -11.47 -3.71
CA VAL A 107 -1.57 -12.39 -2.58
C VAL A 107 -3.04 -12.76 -2.52
N LEU A 108 -3.34 -14.02 -2.84
CA LEU A 108 -4.68 -14.61 -2.82
C LEU A 108 -4.74 -15.72 -1.77
N ASP A 109 -5.65 -15.61 -0.80
CA ASP A 109 -5.83 -16.62 0.27
C ASP A 109 -7.29 -17.08 0.33
N ILE A 110 -7.54 -18.37 0.56
CA ILE A 110 -8.88 -18.90 0.87
C ILE A 110 -9.13 -18.73 2.36
N ALA A 111 -10.33 -18.28 2.74
CA ALA A 111 -10.63 -17.99 4.15
C ALA A 111 -10.66 -19.25 5.03
N SER A 112 -10.94 -20.43 4.46
CA SER A 112 -10.78 -21.72 5.13
C SER A 112 -10.64 -22.88 4.14
N ASP A 113 -9.72 -23.80 4.41
CA ASP A 113 -9.62 -25.07 3.68
C ASP A 113 -10.59 -26.14 4.19
N ASP A 114 -11.33 -25.88 5.27
CA ASP A 114 -12.30 -26.81 5.83
C ASP A 114 -13.60 -26.82 5.01
N PRO A 115 -13.91 -27.95 4.33
CA PRO A 115 -15.11 -28.04 3.49
C PRO A 115 -16.41 -28.04 4.30
N SER A 116 -16.37 -28.31 5.61
CA SER A 116 -17.55 -28.24 6.47
C SER A 116 -18.00 -26.79 6.71
N ASN A 117 -17.08 -25.83 6.62
CA ASN A 117 -17.39 -24.40 6.72
C ASN A 117 -17.74 -23.82 5.34
N LEU A 118 -18.93 -24.15 4.86
CA LEU A 118 -19.42 -23.81 3.52
C LEU A 118 -19.24 -22.32 3.15
N VAL A 119 -19.42 -21.41 4.11
CA VAL A 119 -19.28 -19.96 3.85
C VAL A 119 -17.81 -19.59 3.66
N LYS A 120 -16.94 -19.92 4.63
CA LYS A 120 -15.53 -19.52 4.56
C LYS A 120 -14.77 -20.24 3.45
N HIS A 121 -15.15 -21.48 3.16
CA HIS A 121 -14.52 -22.25 2.09
C HIS A 121 -14.69 -21.58 0.72
N ARG A 122 -15.82 -20.88 0.50
CA ARG A 122 -16.12 -20.22 -0.78
C ARG A 122 -15.63 -18.76 -0.87
N ILE A 123 -14.83 -18.28 0.09
CA ILE A 123 -14.33 -16.91 0.09
C ILE A 123 -12.84 -16.90 -0.22
N MET A 124 -12.47 -16.21 -1.29
CA MET A 124 -11.08 -15.86 -1.61
C MET A 124 -10.83 -14.39 -1.28
N HIS A 125 -9.78 -14.13 -0.51
CA HIS A 125 -9.30 -12.80 -0.20
C HIS A 125 -8.17 -12.40 -1.14
N CYS A 126 -8.35 -11.29 -1.86
CA CYS A 126 -7.26 -10.60 -2.54
C CYS A 126 -6.63 -9.59 -1.57
N ARG A 127 -5.51 -9.96 -0.94
CA ARG A 127 -4.86 -9.19 0.13
C ARG A 127 -3.83 -8.18 -0.38
N SER A 128 -3.19 -8.49 -1.51
CA SER A 128 -2.27 -7.61 -2.22
C SER A 128 -2.55 -7.71 -3.70
N ALA A 129 -2.58 -6.58 -4.40
CA ALA A 129 -2.46 -6.51 -5.85
C ALA A 129 -1.25 -5.61 -6.17
N PRO A 130 -0.32 -6.05 -7.04
CA PRO A 130 0.91 -5.31 -7.33
C PRO A 130 0.64 -4.12 -8.24
N SER A 131 1.42 -3.05 -8.09
CA SER A 131 1.31 -1.88 -8.96
C SER A 131 1.94 -2.16 -10.33
N PRO A 132 1.33 -1.73 -11.46
CA PRO A 132 0.04 -1.04 -11.58
C PRO A 132 -1.14 -2.01 -11.73
N SER A 133 -1.89 -2.26 -10.64
CA SER A 133 -3.01 -3.22 -10.66
C SER A 133 -4.16 -2.79 -11.55
N ALA A 134 -4.38 -1.48 -11.70
CA ALA A 134 -5.46 -0.94 -12.50
C ALA A 134 -5.33 -1.34 -13.98
N THR A 135 -4.12 -1.21 -14.54
CA THR A 135 -3.84 -1.55 -15.94
C THR A 135 -3.77 -3.06 -16.16
N SER A 136 -3.40 -3.84 -15.15
CA SER A 136 -3.32 -5.31 -15.21
C SER A 136 -4.55 -6.00 -14.62
N SER A 137 -5.69 -5.31 -14.53
CA SER A 137 -6.89 -5.83 -13.87
C SER A 137 -7.49 -7.06 -14.55
N LEU A 138 -7.47 -7.12 -15.89
CA LEU A 138 -7.97 -8.27 -16.65
C LEU A 138 -7.09 -9.53 -16.44
N PRO A 139 -5.75 -9.49 -16.62
CA PRO A 139 -4.88 -10.62 -16.27
C PRO A 139 -4.95 -11.04 -14.80
N ILE A 140 -5.09 -10.08 -13.87
CA ILE A 140 -5.27 -10.41 -12.45
C ILE A 140 -6.59 -11.16 -12.25
N GLY A 141 -7.65 -10.78 -12.96
CA GLY A 141 -8.93 -11.48 -12.99
C GLY A 141 -8.78 -12.93 -13.46
N GLU A 142 -8.05 -13.17 -14.54
CA GLU A 142 -7.76 -14.51 -15.05
C GLU A 142 -7.03 -15.36 -13.99
N VAL A 143 -5.99 -14.82 -13.34
CA VAL A 143 -5.24 -15.53 -12.28
C VAL A 143 -6.15 -15.88 -11.09
N ILE A 144 -7.08 -15.00 -10.72
CA ILE A 144 -8.05 -15.27 -9.64
C ILE A 144 -8.97 -16.43 -10.04
N VAL A 145 -9.49 -16.42 -11.27
CA VAL A 145 -10.38 -17.46 -11.79
C VAL A 145 -9.65 -18.81 -11.87
N ASP A 146 -8.43 -18.83 -12.40
CA ASP A 146 -7.61 -20.05 -12.50
C ASP A 146 -7.33 -20.65 -11.13
N LYS A 147 -7.05 -19.80 -10.13
CA LYS A 147 -6.83 -20.25 -8.75
C LYS A 147 -8.11 -20.82 -8.14
N MET A 148 -9.27 -20.25 -8.45
CA MET A 148 -10.56 -20.78 -8.02
C MET A 148 -10.88 -22.14 -8.66
N PHE A 149 -10.66 -22.30 -9.97
CA PHE A 149 -10.88 -23.59 -10.65
C PHE A 149 -9.90 -24.67 -10.20
N THR A 150 -8.64 -24.31 -9.95
CA THR A 150 -7.66 -25.25 -9.38
C THR A 150 -8.12 -25.76 -8.01
N LYS A 151 -8.69 -24.88 -7.18
CA LYS A 151 -9.19 -25.24 -5.85
C LYS A 151 -10.52 -26.01 -5.92
N TYR A 152 -11.38 -25.66 -6.87
CA TYR A 152 -12.72 -26.21 -7.04
C TYR A 152 -12.93 -26.71 -8.47
N PRO A 153 -12.34 -27.88 -8.84
CA PRO A 153 -12.38 -28.37 -10.22
C PRO A 153 -13.80 -28.61 -10.75
N HIS A 154 -14.77 -28.88 -9.86
CA HIS A 154 -16.17 -29.07 -10.23
C HIS A 154 -16.85 -27.82 -10.80
N LEU A 155 -16.30 -26.61 -10.56
CA LEU A 155 -16.81 -25.36 -11.12
C LEU A 155 -16.39 -25.15 -12.58
N ASN A 156 -15.39 -25.87 -13.07
CA ASN A 156 -14.87 -25.72 -14.44
C ASN A 156 -15.72 -26.45 -15.50
N ASN A 157 -16.76 -27.17 -15.08
CA ASN A 157 -17.62 -28.00 -15.94
C ASN A 157 -19.01 -27.38 -16.19
N GLN A 158 -19.18 -26.08 -15.95
CA GLN A 158 -20.39 -25.30 -16.29
C GLN A 158 -20.06 -24.30 -17.40
#